data_AF-A0A1G2CC39-F1
#
_entry.id   AF-A0A1G2CC39-F1
#
_cell.length_a   1.000
_cell.length_b   1.000
_cell.length_c   1.000
_cell.angle_alpha   90.00
_cell.angle_beta   90.00
_cell.angle_gamma   90.00
#
_symmetry.space_group_name_H-M   'P 1'
#
loop_
_entity.id
_entity.type
_entity.pdbx_description
1 polymer ?
#
loop_
_entity_poly.entity_id
_entity_poly.type
_entity_poly.pdbx_seq_one_letter_code
_entity_poly.pdbx_strand_id
1 'polypeptide(L)'
;MHRLSIERNEAVADLIERILEVQDQELVLIVPKGSRLVDSPSNFRLIAREAGVLAKDISIESVDQEVLEMARAAGIAASHPLFDEPAKTREGQSLSDIRLRGSQVKVAGEKKLKVKPEPEPEPELEMGPEEDEEPKEDAVTVITEETEDVYEERVSNRRDVEEERYDTLEPRPRRGRKVAAWAIVILLLVAGGMWLAAAAFGKASVDIAFRENPWTYSGTVTASVASKSTDAGAGIVPAEMIEQSQNLPSRSFPATGRTSGGQKARGTITVVNAYSGASQELVATTRFTAPDGKIYRLDNGIIVPGATVGTDGRVTASSSIKAAVTADQPGEGYNTGPVAHLNIPGFQNTPKYNGFYGVLAEGASGGTSTGGPTPTADDIAKAKSQMSSALNSAFQMNFLAGVPSDLKVLPEALVFSTTTFSIGPVDAQGQFAVTPASILRAFEFRETDVIELLNIKAQAGDDTKELQDLKITYANVRPDFAKKQMTFTVEVSGSLAPKFDATSFAADIAGKSQDEARQAILVLPDLADAKVSLWPAWLWGLPQNSSKIEVNVR
;
A
#
# COMPACT_ATOMS: atom_id res chain seq x y z
N MET A 1 -10.05 2.64 30.56
CA MET A 1 -9.37 3.10 29.33
C MET A 1 -8.66 1.91 28.69
N HIS A 2 -9.26 1.34 27.66
CA HIS A 2 -8.70 0.22 26.88
C HIS A 2 -8.00 0.75 25.63
N ARG A 3 -6.79 0.29 25.33
CA ARG A 3 -6.06 0.68 24.13
C ARG A 3 -6.14 -0.43 23.09
N LEU A 4 -6.72 -0.15 21.94
CA LEU A 4 -6.88 -1.10 20.84
C LEU A 4 -5.94 -0.70 19.69
N SER A 5 -4.96 -1.56 19.40
CA SER A 5 -4.08 -1.36 18.25
C SER A 5 -4.75 -1.84 16.97
N ILE A 6 -4.72 -1.00 15.95
CA ILE A 6 -5.31 -1.26 14.63
C ILE A 6 -4.20 -1.64 13.65
N GLU A 7 -4.44 -2.64 12.82
CA GLU A 7 -3.49 -3.02 11.77
C GLU A 7 -3.63 -2.11 10.54
N ARG A 8 -2.55 -1.94 9.76
CA ARG A 8 -2.59 -1.04 8.58
C ARG A 8 -3.66 -1.44 7.57
N ASN A 9 -3.90 -2.74 7.38
CA ASN A 9 -4.83 -3.27 6.39
C ASN A 9 -6.18 -3.72 6.97
N GLU A 10 -6.43 -3.46 8.26
CA GLU A 10 -7.66 -3.86 8.94
C GLU A 10 -8.88 -3.18 8.31
N ALA A 11 -9.93 -3.97 8.00
CA ALA A 11 -11.16 -3.41 7.49
C ALA A 11 -11.97 -2.77 8.62
N VAL A 12 -12.75 -1.73 8.30
CA VAL A 12 -13.58 -1.04 9.30
C VAL A 12 -14.60 -1.97 9.98
N ALA A 13 -15.06 -3.02 9.27
CA ALA A 13 -15.99 -4.01 9.82
C ALA A 13 -15.33 -4.84 10.94
N ASP A 14 -14.13 -5.34 10.71
CA ASP A 14 -13.38 -6.14 11.69
C ASP A 14 -13.06 -5.30 12.95
N LEU A 15 -12.71 -4.03 12.75
CA LEU A 15 -12.50 -3.09 13.85
C LEU A 15 -13.76 -2.89 14.70
N ILE A 16 -14.94 -2.81 14.06
CA ILE A 16 -16.21 -2.66 14.78
C ILE A 16 -16.53 -3.90 15.60
N GLU A 17 -16.27 -5.10 15.08
CA GLU A 17 -16.41 -6.36 15.83
C GLU A 17 -15.52 -6.38 17.07
N ARG A 18 -14.25 -5.96 16.93
CA ARG A 18 -13.34 -5.84 18.09
C ARG A 18 -13.82 -4.79 19.08
N ILE A 19 -14.33 -3.65 18.62
CA ILE A 19 -14.91 -2.62 19.49
C ILE A 19 -16.12 -3.20 20.25
N LEU A 20 -16.93 -4.08 19.63
CA LEU A 20 -18.07 -4.73 20.28
C LEU A 20 -17.64 -5.66 21.43
N GLU A 21 -16.53 -6.40 21.25
CA GLU A 21 -16.03 -7.37 22.23
C GLU A 21 -15.42 -6.74 23.50
N VAL A 22 -14.88 -5.52 23.39
CA VAL A 22 -14.28 -4.82 24.55
C VAL A 22 -15.37 -4.39 25.55
N GLN A 23 -15.23 -4.72 26.83
CA GLN A 23 -16.22 -4.34 27.85
C GLN A 23 -16.04 -2.91 28.39
N ASP A 24 -14.85 -2.33 28.23
CA ASP A 24 -14.55 -0.98 28.70
C ASP A 24 -15.40 0.09 27.99
N GLN A 25 -15.82 1.11 28.74
CA GLN A 25 -16.58 2.25 28.21
C GLN A 25 -15.70 3.30 27.53
N GLU A 26 -14.41 3.34 27.85
CA GLU A 26 -13.45 4.33 27.33
C GLU A 26 -12.38 3.59 26.51
N LEU A 27 -12.36 3.84 25.20
CA LEU A 27 -11.44 3.21 24.26
C LEU A 27 -10.53 4.23 23.57
N VAL A 28 -9.28 3.84 23.37
CA VAL A 28 -8.32 4.57 22.55
C VAL A 28 -7.87 3.68 21.41
N LEU A 29 -8.16 4.12 20.20
CA LEU A 29 -7.84 3.46 18.95
C LEU A 29 -6.47 3.96 18.46
N ILE A 30 -5.46 3.09 18.48
CA ILE A 30 -4.11 3.42 18.00
C ILE A 30 -4.06 3.09 16.51
N VAL A 31 -4.11 4.12 15.68
CA VAL A 31 -4.17 3.98 14.22
C VAL A 31 -2.77 4.25 13.63
N PRO A 32 -2.14 3.26 12.97
CA PRO A 32 -0.83 3.46 12.35
C PRO A 32 -0.93 4.31 11.07
N LYS A 33 0.21 4.88 10.67
CA LYS A 33 0.33 5.59 9.39
C LYS A 33 0.01 4.69 8.20
N GLY A 34 -0.78 5.21 7.26
CA GLY A 34 -1.22 4.47 6.08
C GLY A 34 -2.27 3.39 6.36
N SER A 35 -3.11 3.60 7.38
CA SER A 35 -4.25 2.72 7.67
C SER A 35 -5.34 2.85 6.60
N ARG A 36 -5.93 1.72 6.19
CA ARG A 36 -7.08 1.69 5.26
C ARG A 36 -8.33 2.40 5.76
N LEU A 37 -8.37 2.80 7.04
CA LEU A 37 -9.45 3.62 7.56
C LEU A 37 -9.58 4.96 6.82
N VAL A 38 -8.49 5.52 6.29
CA VAL A 38 -8.53 6.76 5.49
C VAL A 38 -9.01 6.56 4.05
N ASP A 39 -9.19 5.32 3.58
CA ASP A 39 -9.71 5.03 2.24
C ASP A 39 -11.08 5.69 2.00
N SER A 40 -11.85 5.94 3.05
CA SER A 40 -13.13 6.65 2.99
C SER A 40 -13.44 7.40 4.29
N PRO A 41 -13.84 8.69 4.22
CA PRO A 41 -14.32 9.44 5.40
C PRO A 41 -15.54 8.79 6.09
N SER A 42 -16.29 7.94 5.36
CA SER A 42 -17.42 7.20 5.91
C SER A 42 -17.00 6.18 6.97
N ASN A 43 -15.75 5.69 6.94
CA ASN A 43 -15.25 4.72 7.92
C ASN A 43 -15.23 5.33 9.33
N PHE A 44 -14.72 6.55 9.48
CA PHE A 44 -14.71 7.24 10.78
C PHE A 44 -16.11 7.59 11.27
N ARG A 45 -17.04 7.94 10.37
CA ARG A 45 -18.45 8.15 10.73
C ARG A 45 -19.12 6.87 11.20
N LEU A 46 -18.79 5.74 10.57
CA LEU A 46 -19.31 4.43 10.96
C LEU A 46 -18.80 4.05 12.36
N ILE A 47 -17.50 4.23 12.62
CA ILE A 47 -16.90 4.00 13.95
C ILE A 47 -17.58 4.87 15.01
N ALA A 48 -17.75 6.18 14.75
CA ALA A 48 -18.42 7.10 15.68
C ALA A 48 -19.88 6.69 15.95
N ARG A 49 -20.60 6.27 14.91
CA ARG A 49 -21.99 5.82 15.02
C ARG A 49 -22.11 4.56 15.88
N GLU A 50 -21.33 3.52 15.58
CA GLU A 50 -21.40 2.25 16.32
C GLU A 50 -20.92 2.41 17.77
N ALA A 51 -19.86 3.19 18.01
CA ALA A 51 -19.42 3.51 19.37
C ALA A 51 -20.50 4.26 20.16
N GLY A 52 -21.20 5.21 19.52
CA GLY A 52 -22.32 5.92 20.12
C GLY A 52 -23.52 5.03 20.45
N VAL A 53 -23.84 4.06 19.58
CA VAL A 53 -24.89 3.05 19.84
C VAL A 53 -24.54 2.19 21.06
N LEU A 54 -23.26 1.90 21.26
CA LEU A 54 -22.74 1.11 22.38
C LEU A 54 -22.47 1.93 23.65
N ALA A 55 -22.73 3.24 23.63
CA ALA A 55 -22.41 4.17 24.71
C ALA A 55 -20.92 4.12 25.14
N LYS A 56 -20.03 3.91 24.18
CA LYS A 56 -18.56 3.91 24.38
C LYS A 56 -17.96 5.24 23.96
N ASP A 57 -17.13 5.81 24.82
CA ASP A 57 -16.33 6.99 24.53
C ASP A 57 -15.05 6.56 23.81
N ILE A 58 -14.83 7.10 22.62
CA ILE A 58 -13.74 6.70 21.74
C ILE A 58 -12.83 7.90 21.44
N SER A 59 -11.53 7.64 21.48
CA SER A 59 -10.50 8.57 21.01
C SER A 59 -9.53 7.86 20.06
N ILE A 60 -8.93 8.60 19.14
CA ILE A 60 -7.99 8.10 18.15
C ILE A 60 -6.61 8.71 18.41
N GLU A 61 -5.61 7.85 18.58
CA GLU A 61 -4.20 8.24 18.64
C GLU A 61 -3.51 7.84 17.34
N SER A 62 -2.93 8.82 16.63
CA SER A 62 -2.19 8.53 15.39
C SER A 62 -1.04 9.51 15.16
N VAL A 63 0.01 9.02 14.52
CA VAL A 63 1.09 9.84 13.95
C VAL A 63 0.76 10.32 12.53
N ASP A 64 -0.39 9.93 11.98
CA ASP A 64 -0.84 10.26 10.65
C ASP A 64 -1.83 11.43 10.69
N GLN A 65 -1.44 12.57 10.11
CA GLN A 65 -2.24 13.78 10.10
C GLN A 65 -3.59 13.58 9.41
N GLU A 66 -3.64 12.75 8.36
CA GLU A 66 -4.86 12.49 7.60
C GLU A 66 -5.90 11.72 8.45
N VAL A 67 -5.43 10.75 9.24
CA VAL A 67 -6.27 10.02 10.22
C VAL A 67 -6.86 10.98 11.25
N LEU A 68 -6.03 11.86 11.82
CA LEU A 68 -6.46 12.82 12.84
C LEU A 68 -7.51 13.80 12.30
N GLU A 69 -7.33 14.28 11.07
CA GLU A 69 -8.26 15.21 10.42
C GLU A 69 -9.61 14.54 10.12
N MET A 70 -9.61 13.32 9.57
CA MET A 70 -10.84 12.59 9.28
C MET A 70 -11.58 12.17 10.55
N ALA A 71 -10.85 11.77 11.60
CA ALA A 71 -11.42 11.46 12.92
C ALA A 71 -12.15 12.68 13.52
N ARG A 72 -11.51 13.86 13.52
CA ARG A 72 -12.12 15.10 14.00
C ARG A 72 -13.32 15.52 13.15
N ALA A 73 -13.25 15.34 11.84
CA ALA A 73 -14.38 15.61 10.94
C ALA A 73 -15.58 14.68 11.19
N ALA A 74 -15.35 13.48 11.74
CA ALA A 74 -16.39 12.56 12.17
C ALA A 74 -16.86 12.78 13.63
N GLY A 75 -16.28 13.74 14.35
CA GLY A 75 -16.63 14.05 15.74
C GLY A 75 -15.93 13.18 16.79
N ILE A 76 -14.86 12.46 16.41
CA ILE A 76 -14.06 11.63 17.32
C ILE A 76 -12.89 12.47 17.86
N ALA A 77 -12.61 12.39 19.16
CA ALA A 77 -11.43 13.03 19.75
C ALA A 77 -10.15 12.40 19.17
N ALA A 78 -9.23 13.21 18.67
CA ALA A 78 -8.01 12.71 18.02
C ALA A 78 -6.76 13.48 18.44
N SER A 79 -5.75 12.76 18.91
CA SER A 79 -4.50 13.29 19.46
C SER A 79 -3.26 12.69 18.80
N HIS A 80 -2.20 13.48 18.74
CA HIS A 80 -0.91 13.00 18.26
C HIS A 80 -0.05 12.53 19.44
N PRO A 81 0.47 11.29 19.45
CA PRO A 81 1.18 10.71 20.60
C PRO A 81 2.36 11.53 21.13
N LEU A 82 3.00 12.32 20.26
CA LEU A 82 4.15 13.15 20.60
C LEU A 82 3.82 14.61 20.96
N PHE A 83 2.58 15.07 20.70
CA PHE A 83 2.24 16.50 20.82
C PHE A 83 1.09 16.80 21.79
N ASP A 84 0.42 15.78 22.34
CA ASP A 84 -0.63 15.94 23.34
C ASP A 84 -0.34 15.07 24.58
N GLU A 85 0.05 15.71 25.69
CA GLU A 85 -0.08 15.09 27.02
C GLU A 85 -1.55 15.10 27.46
N PRO A 86 -2.06 14.03 28.11
CA PRO A 86 -3.42 14.02 28.61
C PRO A 86 -3.61 15.07 29.72
N ALA A 87 -4.51 16.01 29.46
CA ALA A 87 -4.90 17.05 30.41
C ALA A 87 -5.55 16.44 31.67
N LYS A 88 -4.75 16.21 32.72
CA LYS A 88 -5.21 16.25 34.11
C LYS A 88 -4.25 17.10 34.94
N THR A 89 -4.82 18.20 35.46
CA THR A 89 -4.35 18.97 36.61
C THR A 89 -3.10 19.85 36.40
N ARG A 90 -3.31 21.10 35.98
CA ARG A 90 -2.61 22.25 36.59
C ARG A 90 -3.57 23.44 36.69
N GLU A 91 -4.18 23.57 37.87
CA GLU A 91 -4.46 24.89 38.42
C GLU A 91 -3.16 25.68 38.53
N GLY A 92 -3.23 26.97 38.19
CA GLY A 92 -2.24 27.97 38.61
C GLY A 92 -1.01 28.12 37.72
N GLN A 93 -1.10 28.97 36.70
CA GLN A 93 -0.42 30.27 36.74
C GLN A 93 -0.90 31.18 35.61
N SER A 94 -1.32 32.36 36.04
CA SER A 94 -1.75 33.51 35.25
C SER A 94 -0.60 34.11 34.43
N LEU A 95 -0.99 34.77 33.33
CA LEU A 95 -0.51 36.02 32.71
C LEU A 95 -0.62 35.80 31.19
N SER A 96 -1.47 36.48 30.41
CA SER A 96 -1.79 37.90 30.43
C SER A 96 -3.08 38.17 29.65
N ASP A 97 -3.74 39.26 30.01
CA ASP A 97 -4.85 39.93 29.33
C ASP A 97 -4.80 39.90 27.80
N ILE A 98 -5.93 39.57 27.18
CA ILE A 98 -6.70 40.48 26.30
C ILE A 98 -8.10 39.87 26.12
N ARG A 99 -9.11 40.61 26.59
CA ARG A 99 -10.53 40.25 26.46
C ARG A 99 -11.07 40.62 25.08
N LEU A 100 -11.80 39.72 24.46
CA LEU A 100 -12.87 40.05 23.51
C LEU A 100 -14.17 39.37 23.94
N ARG A 101 -15.24 40.16 23.81
CA ARG A 101 -16.51 40.09 24.54
C ARG A 101 -17.60 39.56 23.61
N GLY A 102 -18.45 38.68 24.11
CA GLY A 102 -19.71 38.25 23.49
C GLY A 102 -19.68 36.75 23.14
N SER A 103 -20.69 35.93 23.39
CA SER A 103 -22.08 36.18 23.78
C SER A 103 -22.56 34.96 24.59
N GLN A 104 -23.33 35.20 25.64
CA GLN A 104 -24.01 34.16 26.41
C GLN A 104 -25.21 33.64 25.63
N VAL A 105 -25.36 32.32 25.53
CA VAL A 105 -26.67 31.68 25.40
C VAL A 105 -26.78 30.59 26.46
N LYS A 106 -27.83 30.73 27.28
CA LYS A 106 -28.27 29.82 28.34
C LYS A 106 -28.96 28.60 27.73
N VAL A 107 -28.75 27.42 28.28
CA VAL A 107 -29.79 26.39 28.40
C VAL A 107 -29.70 25.78 29.79
N ALA A 108 -30.87 25.59 30.40
CA ALA A 108 -31.08 25.16 31.78
C ALA A 108 -31.69 23.76 31.83
N GLY A 109 -31.46 23.05 32.95
CA GLY A 109 -32.12 21.80 33.37
C GLY A 109 -31.40 20.56 32.83
N GLU A 110 -31.04 19.55 33.62
CA GLU A 110 -31.84 18.89 34.65
C GLU A 110 -31.02 18.44 35.88
N LYS A 111 -31.71 18.39 37.04
CA LYS A 111 -31.24 17.80 38.31
C LYS A 111 -31.58 16.31 38.35
N LYS A 112 -30.74 15.54 39.05
CA LYS A 112 -31.02 14.44 40.02
C LYS A 112 -29.63 13.80 40.34
N LEU A 113 -29.28 13.23 41.49
CA LEU A 113 -29.72 13.15 42.88
C LEU A 113 -28.52 12.51 43.62
N LYS A 114 -28.18 12.97 44.84
CA LYS A 114 -27.10 12.39 45.68
C LYS A 114 -27.56 11.09 46.35
N VAL A 115 -26.66 10.11 46.46
CA VAL A 115 -26.58 9.18 47.60
C VAL A 115 -25.11 9.02 48.01
N LYS A 116 -24.86 9.06 49.33
CA LYS A 116 -23.58 9.07 50.05
C LYS A 116 -23.28 7.66 50.62
N PRO A 117 -22.01 7.28 50.88
CA PRO A 117 -21.58 5.89 51.12
C PRO A 117 -21.40 5.53 52.61
N GLU A 118 -21.15 4.25 52.90
CA GLU A 118 -20.63 3.74 54.19
C GLU A 118 -19.76 2.46 53.97
N PRO A 119 -18.75 2.15 54.84
CA PRO A 119 -17.46 1.56 54.44
C PRO A 119 -17.08 0.20 55.07
N GLU A 120 -15.92 -0.33 54.60
CA GLU A 120 -14.87 -1.16 55.27
C GLU A 120 -15.24 -2.54 55.88
N PRO A 121 -14.30 -3.54 55.98
CA PRO A 121 -12.92 -3.36 56.50
C PRO A 121 -11.79 -4.23 55.89
N GLU A 122 -10.54 -3.90 56.28
CA GLU A 122 -9.32 -4.73 56.21
C GLU A 122 -9.38 -5.93 57.20
N PRO A 123 -8.44 -6.92 57.18
CA PRO A 123 -7.14 -6.72 57.88
C PRO A 123 -5.89 -7.45 57.29
N GLU A 124 -4.72 -6.83 57.56
CA GLU A 124 -3.42 -7.29 58.11
C GLU A 124 -2.75 -8.65 57.74
N LEU A 125 -1.47 -8.54 57.30
CA LEU A 125 -0.19 -9.08 57.85
C LEU A 125 -0.28 -10.24 58.89
N GLU A 126 0.56 -11.29 58.95
CA GLU A 126 2.03 -11.35 59.05
C GLU A 126 2.54 -12.83 59.18
N MET A 127 3.76 -13.09 58.69
CA MET A 127 4.85 -14.01 59.15
C MET A 127 4.64 -15.45 59.73
N GLY A 128 5.19 -16.44 58.98
CA GLY A 128 6.21 -17.46 59.40
C GLY A 128 5.85 -18.63 60.34
N PRO A 129 6.77 -19.62 60.58
CA PRO A 129 7.65 -20.36 59.65
C PRO A 129 7.79 -21.89 60.03
N GLU A 130 8.76 -22.57 59.39
CA GLU A 130 9.50 -23.81 59.81
C GLU A 130 8.74 -25.16 59.75
N GLU A 131 9.30 -26.32 59.37
CA GLU A 131 10.66 -26.86 59.11
C GLU A 131 10.45 -28.26 58.44
N ASP A 132 11.17 -28.62 57.37
CA ASP A 132 12.29 -29.62 57.32
C ASP A 132 11.85 -31.11 57.48
N GLU A 133 12.34 -32.16 56.80
CA GLU A 133 13.42 -32.44 55.85
C GLU A 133 13.00 -33.58 54.87
N GLU A 134 13.71 -33.63 53.75
CA GLU A 134 13.99 -34.66 52.71
C GLU A 134 14.07 -36.19 53.11
N PRO A 135 14.39 -37.17 52.21
CA PRO A 135 14.45 -37.21 50.72
C PRO A 135 14.08 -38.57 49.99
N LYS A 136 14.10 -38.50 48.62
CA LYS A 136 14.63 -39.45 47.57
C LYS A 136 13.87 -40.74 47.16
N GLU A 137 13.49 -40.90 45.87
CA GLU A 137 14.21 -41.54 44.71
C GLU A 137 14.33 -43.08 44.87
N ASP A 138 14.12 -44.03 43.94
CA ASP A 138 14.13 -44.14 42.47
C ASP A 138 13.31 -45.42 42.07
N ALA A 139 12.59 -45.43 40.94
CA ALA A 139 12.88 -46.13 39.65
C ALA A 139 13.09 -47.68 39.62
N VAL A 140 12.57 -48.26 38.51
CA VAL A 140 12.95 -49.52 37.82
C VAL A 140 12.45 -50.87 38.37
N THR A 141 11.75 -51.64 37.53
CA THR A 141 12.00 -53.09 37.37
C THR A 141 11.78 -53.53 35.92
N VAL A 142 12.76 -54.27 35.39
CA VAL A 142 12.86 -54.75 34.00
C VAL A 142 13.51 -56.14 34.05
N ILE A 143 12.86 -57.11 33.38
CA ILE A 143 13.41 -58.27 32.61
C ILE A 143 13.78 -59.63 33.30
N THR A 144 13.03 -60.67 32.84
CA THR A 144 13.36 -62.07 32.36
C THR A 144 14.13 -63.06 33.27
N GLU A 145 14.16 -64.39 33.09
CA GLU A 145 13.60 -65.44 32.19
C GLU A 145 13.89 -66.82 32.85
N GLU A 146 13.32 -67.92 32.29
CA GLU A 146 13.78 -69.33 32.38
C GLU A 146 13.71 -70.03 33.77
N THR A 147 13.46 -71.33 33.98
CA THR A 147 13.39 -72.58 33.18
C THR A 147 12.78 -73.70 34.05
N GLU A 148 12.26 -74.75 33.39
CA GLU A 148 12.28 -76.20 33.71
C GLU A 148 11.78 -76.81 35.06
N ASP A 149 10.82 -77.73 34.87
CA ASP A 149 10.82 -79.16 35.22
C ASP A 149 10.64 -79.73 36.66
N VAL A 150 9.50 -80.44 36.76
CA VAL A 150 9.23 -81.81 37.27
C VAL A 150 9.54 -82.22 38.74
N TYR A 151 8.53 -82.91 39.30
CA TYR A 151 8.53 -84.06 40.25
C TYR A 151 7.77 -83.90 41.59
N GLU A 152 6.77 -84.77 41.70
CA GLU A 152 6.31 -85.57 42.86
C GLU A 152 5.79 -84.88 44.14
N GLU A 153 4.51 -85.05 44.49
CA GLU A 153 3.88 -86.21 45.15
C GLU A 153 3.78 -86.00 46.67
N ARG A 154 2.55 -85.82 47.19
CA ARG A 154 1.95 -86.70 48.21
C ARG A 154 0.62 -86.17 48.74
N VAL A 155 -0.41 -86.99 48.50
CA VAL A 155 -1.33 -87.59 49.49
C VAL A 155 -1.79 -86.70 50.66
N SER A 156 -3.08 -86.37 50.69
CA SER A 156 -3.96 -86.86 51.76
C SER A 156 -5.45 -86.71 51.41
N ASN A 157 -5.99 -87.81 50.89
CA ASN A 157 -7.28 -88.42 51.24
C ASN A 157 -8.22 -87.63 52.17
N ARG A 158 -9.39 -87.22 51.66
CA ARG A 158 -10.67 -87.33 52.36
C ARG A 158 -11.80 -87.48 51.33
N ARG A 159 -12.40 -88.66 51.35
CA ARG A 159 -13.66 -88.97 50.67
C ARG A 159 -14.78 -88.31 51.44
N ASP A 160 -15.71 -87.69 50.73
CA ASP A 160 -17.12 -87.82 51.02
C ASP A 160 -17.83 -88.05 49.68
N VAL A 161 -18.63 -89.10 49.66
CA VAL A 161 -19.38 -89.62 48.52
C VAL A 161 -20.77 -89.01 48.60
N GLU A 162 -21.19 -88.32 47.55
CA GLU A 162 -22.60 -87.99 47.32
C GLU A 162 -22.91 -88.37 45.86
N GLU A 163 -23.58 -89.52 45.70
CA GLU A 163 -24.22 -89.89 44.44
C GLU A 163 -25.47 -89.03 44.26
N GLU A 164 -25.73 -88.52 43.06
CA GLU A 164 -27.01 -88.77 42.38
C GLU A 164 -27.04 -88.33 40.90
N ARG A 165 -27.61 -89.25 40.09
CA ARG A 165 -28.37 -89.08 38.83
C ARG A 165 -27.66 -88.63 37.54
N TYR A 166 -27.52 -89.60 36.65
CA TYR A 166 -27.47 -89.37 35.21
C TYR A 166 -28.89 -89.17 34.67
N ASP A 167 -29.24 -87.94 34.30
CA ASP A 167 -30.37 -87.69 33.39
C ASP A 167 -29.94 -88.05 31.96
N THR A 168 -30.63 -89.04 31.40
CA THR A 168 -30.59 -89.41 29.99
C THR A 168 -30.95 -88.22 29.10
N LEU A 169 -29.99 -87.74 28.30
CA LEU A 169 -30.20 -86.74 27.25
C LEU A 169 -31.03 -87.35 26.11
N GLU A 170 -32.30 -86.98 26.02
CA GLU A 170 -33.10 -87.19 24.81
C GLU A 170 -32.57 -86.30 23.66
N PRO A 171 -32.46 -86.81 22.42
CA PRO A 171 -32.02 -86.01 21.28
C PRO A 171 -33.14 -85.03 20.87
N ARG A 172 -32.90 -83.72 21.04
CA ARG A 172 -33.81 -82.67 20.57
C ARG A 172 -34.07 -82.79 19.07
N PRO A 173 -35.33 -82.57 18.61
CA PRO A 173 -35.70 -82.72 17.21
C PRO A 173 -34.99 -81.69 16.34
N ARG A 174 -34.50 -82.14 15.18
CA ARG A 174 -33.89 -81.33 14.11
C ARG A 174 -34.89 -80.31 13.52
N ARG A 175 -35.15 -79.23 14.25
CA ARG A 175 -35.96 -78.08 13.79
C ARG A 175 -35.17 -76.77 13.84
N GLY A 176 -33.84 -76.84 13.73
CA GLY A 176 -32.93 -75.67 13.74
C GLY A 176 -32.20 -75.38 12.42
N ARG A 177 -32.19 -76.32 11.44
CA ARG A 177 -31.41 -76.15 10.19
C ARG A 177 -31.89 -74.99 9.32
N LYS A 178 -33.20 -74.71 9.29
CA LYS A 178 -33.75 -73.58 8.51
C LYS A 178 -33.47 -72.23 9.18
N VAL A 179 -33.54 -72.15 10.50
CA VAL A 179 -33.19 -70.94 11.26
C VAL A 179 -31.69 -70.65 11.17
N ALA A 180 -30.85 -71.68 11.26
CA ALA A 180 -29.41 -71.56 11.02
C ALA A 180 -29.09 -71.13 9.57
N ALA A 181 -29.80 -71.64 8.57
CA ALA A 181 -29.63 -71.22 7.17
C ALA A 181 -30.02 -69.75 6.96
N TRP A 182 -31.13 -69.29 7.54
CA TRP A 182 -31.53 -67.87 7.49
C TRP A 182 -30.55 -66.97 8.23
N ALA A 183 -30.00 -67.41 9.37
CA ALA A 183 -28.96 -66.67 10.08
C ALA A 183 -27.69 -66.50 9.25
N ILE A 184 -27.26 -67.54 8.51
CA ILE A 184 -26.11 -67.45 7.60
C ILE A 184 -26.37 -66.49 6.44
N VAL A 185 -27.57 -66.53 5.84
CA VAL A 185 -27.94 -65.61 4.75
C VAL A 185 -27.97 -64.16 5.22
N ILE A 186 -28.52 -63.88 6.40
CA ILE A 186 -28.50 -62.53 6.99
C ILE A 186 -27.07 -62.09 7.28
N LEU A 187 -26.23 -62.97 7.83
CA LEU A 187 -24.82 -62.66 8.11
C LEU A 187 -24.05 -62.35 6.83
N LEU A 188 -24.28 -63.09 5.74
CA LEU A 188 -23.68 -62.82 4.43
C LEU A 188 -24.20 -61.51 3.81
N LEU A 189 -25.48 -61.18 3.97
CA LEU A 189 -26.02 -59.89 3.53
C LEU A 189 -25.46 -58.72 4.33
N VAL A 190 -25.30 -58.86 5.64
CA VAL A 190 -24.66 -57.86 6.50
C VAL A 190 -23.18 -57.72 6.14
N ALA A 191 -22.45 -58.83 5.95
CA ALA A 191 -21.06 -58.81 5.54
C ALA A 191 -20.88 -58.19 4.14
N GLY A 192 -21.74 -58.54 3.18
CA GLY A 192 -21.76 -57.95 1.84
C GLY A 192 -22.12 -56.47 1.86
N GLY A 193 -23.08 -56.07 2.69
CA GLY A 193 -23.45 -54.67 2.92
C GLY A 193 -22.32 -53.86 3.57
N MET A 194 -21.66 -54.41 4.58
CA MET A 194 -20.45 -53.82 5.18
C MET A 194 -19.33 -53.71 4.14
N TRP A 195 -19.09 -54.75 3.33
CA TRP A 195 -18.07 -54.69 2.29
C TRP A 195 -18.35 -53.61 1.23
N LEU A 196 -19.60 -53.48 0.78
CA LEU A 196 -20.02 -52.41 -0.13
C LEU A 196 -19.91 -51.02 0.51
N ALA A 197 -20.29 -50.89 1.80
CA ALA A 197 -20.14 -49.65 2.54
C ALA A 197 -18.66 -49.25 2.70
N ALA A 198 -17.77 -50.22 2.94
CA ALA A 198 -16.32 -49.98 3.00
C ALA A 198 -15.78 -49.49 1.66
N ALA A 199 -16.17 -50.14 0.57
CA ALA A 199 -15.73 -49.77 -0.77
C ALA A 199 -16.21 -48.37 -1.18
N ALA A 200 -17.44 -48.01 -0.85
CA ALA A 200 -18.03 -46.71 -1.19
C ALA A 200 -17.49 -45.58 -0.30
N PHE A 201 -17.52 -45.77 1.02
CA PHE A 201 -17.33 -44.71 2.01
C PHE A 201 -15.99 -44.75 2.75
N GLY A 202 -15.18 -45.78 2.54
CA GLY A 202 -13.91 -45.94 3.23
C GLY A 202 -12.95 -44.80 2.95
N LYS A 203 -12.53 -44.12 4.01
CA LYS A 203 -11.53 -43.05 4.02
C LYS A 203 -10.50 -43.30 5.11
N ALA A 204 -9.27 -42.90 4.87
CA ALA A 204 -8.21 -42.90 5.86
C ALA A 204 -7.64 -41.49 6.00
N SER A 205 -7.35 -41.08 7.24
CA SER A 205 -6.63 -39.86 7.56
C SER A 205 -5.36 -40.25 8.32
N VAL A 206 -4.22 -39.80 7.83
CA VAL A 206 -2.91 -40.03 8.45
C VAL A 206 -2.33 -38.68 8.79
N ASP A 207 -2.36 -38.32 10.07
CA ASP A 207 -1.72 -37.12 10.57
C ASP A 207 -0.29 -37.47 11.01
N ILE A 208 0.71 -36.81 10.45
CA ILE A 208 2.14 -37.03 10.74
C ILE A 208 2.71 -35.70 11.23
N ALA A 209 3.34 -35.71 12.39
CA ALA A 209 4.07 -34.57 12.94
C ALA A 209 5.56 -34.92 12.96
N PHE A 210 6.36 -34.11 12.29
CA PHE A 210 7.82 -34.21 12.36
C PHE A 210 8.36 -33.34 13.50
N ARG A 211 9.55 -33.64 13.99
CA ARG A 211 10.25 -32.76 14.93
C ARG A 211 10.64 -31.47 14.22
N GLU A 212 10.06 -30.36 14.65
CA GLU A 212 10.48 -29.03 14.21
C GLU A 212 11.87 -28.71 14.79
N ASN A 213 12.88 -28.67 13.93
CA ASN A 213 14.19 -28.14 14.30
C ASN A 213 14.24 -26.66 13.88
N PRO A 214 14.16 -25.70 14.83
CA PRO A 214 14.14 -24.29 14.46
C PRO A 214 15.44 -23.92 13.74
N TRP A 215 15.30 -23.27 12.59
CA TRP A 215 16.41 -22.81 11.77
C TRP A 215 16.29 -21.31 11.51
N THR A 216 17.37 -20.60 11.80
CA THR A 216 17.47 -19.16 11.56
C THR A 216 18.71 -18.86 10.75
N TYR A 217 18.59 -17.95 9.80
CA TYR A 217 19.69 -17.51 8.97
C TYR A 217 19.64 -16.02 8.73
N SER A 218 20.81 -15.39 8.81
CA SER A 218 21.02 -14.00 8.39
C SER A 218 22.27 -13.94 7.52
N GLY A 219 22.12 -13.46 6.30
CA GLY A 219 23.23 -13.39 5.36
C GLY A 219 22.99 -12.43 4.21
N THR A 220 24.08 -11.99 3.59
CA THR A 220 24.01 -11.15 2.38
C THR A 220 23.85 -12.04 1.16
N VAL A 221 22.88 -11.70 0.31
CA VAL A 221 22.62 -12.34 -0.97
C VAL A 221 22.83 -11.30 -2.08
N THR A 222 23.39 -11.76 -3.20
CA THR A 222 23.61 -10.92 -4.39
C THR A 222 22.71 -11.40 -5.52
N ALA A 223 21.74 -10.58 -5.90
CA ALA A 223 20.95 -10.73 -7.13
C ALA A 223 21.76 -10.21 -8.32
N SER A 224 21.97 -11.04 -9.35
CA SER A 224 22.76 -10.65 -10.53
C SER A 224 22.10 -11.01 -11.85
N VAL A 225 22.07 -10.04 -12.77
CA VAL A 225 21.61 -10.25 -14.16
C VAL A 225 22.56 -11.12 -14.98
N ALA A 226 23.82 -11.24 -14.56
CA ALA A 226 24.79 -12.12 -15.22
C ALA A 226 24.60 -13.60 -14.83
N SER A 227 23.96 -13.88 -13.68
CA SER A 227 23.74 -15.25 -13.22
C SER A 227 22.49 -15.85 -13.86
N LYS A 228 22.60 -17.10 -14.32
CA LYS A 228 21.48 -17.86 -14.90
C LYS A 228 20.90 -18.91 -13.94
N SER A 229 21.60 -19.19 -12.86
CA SER A 229 21.20 -20.17 -11.85
C SER A 229 21.65 -19.70 -10.46
N THR A 230 21.05 -20.30 -9.44
CA THR A 230 21.42 -20.10 -8.04
C THR A 230 22.83 -20.65 -7.78
N ASP A 231 23.68 -19.87 -7.13
CA ASP A 231 25.00 -20.29 -6.62
C ASP A 231 25.01 -20.10 -5.09
N ALA A 232 24.79 -21.20 -4.36
CA ALA A 232 24.75 -21.19 -2.91
C ALA A 232 26.11 -20.93 -2.25
N GLY A 233 27.21 -21.28 -2.92
CA GLY A 233 28.57 -21.08 -2.43
C GLY A 233 28.96 -19.61 -2.42
N ALA A 234 28.65 -18.90 -3.52
CA ALA A 234 28.87 -17.46 -3.65
C ALA A 234 27.72 -16.60 -3.07
N GLY A 235 26.56 -17.20 -2.77
CA GLY A 235 25.38 -16.48 -2.29
C GLY A 235 24.72 -15.63 -3.38
N ILE A 236 24.71 -16.13 -4.62
CA ILE A 236 24.23 -15.40 -5.80
C ILE A 236 22.91 -16.00 -6.29
N VAL A 237 21.94 -15.15 -6.60
CA VAL A 237 20.68 -15.54 -7.26
C VAL A 237 20.53 -14.82 -8.60
N PRO A 238 19.84 -15.42 -9.60
CA PRO A 238 19.46 -14.73 -10.83
C PRO A 238 18.59 -13.51 -10.55
N ALA A 239 18.72 -12.50 -11.41
CA ALA A 239 17.86 -11.32 -11.38
C ALA A 239 17.65 -10.76 -12.78
N GLU A 240 16.59 -10.00 -12.95
CA GLU A 240 16.33 -9.21 -14.15
C GLU A 240 16.40 -7.72 -13.82
N MET A 241 16.85 -6.92 -14.78
CA MET A 241 16.91 -5.47 -14.63
C MET A 241 16.02 -4.82 -15.67
N ILE A 242 15.07 -4.04 -15.18
CA ILE A 242 14.16 -3.26 -16.01
C ILE A 242 14.69 -1.83 -16.06
N GLU A 243 14.79 -1.27 -17.28
CA GLU A 243 15.08 0.14 -17.50
C GLU A 243 14.07 0.72 -18.50
N GLN A 244 13.27 1.68 -18.05
CA GLN A 244 12.22 2.31 -18.85
C GLN A 244 12.37 3.83 -18.84
N SER A 245 12.50 4.42 -20.03
CA SER A 245 12.55 5.87 -20.22
C SER A 245 11.22 6.38 -20.75
N GLN A 246 10.60 7.34 -20.08
CA GLN A 246 9.33 7.91 -20.51
C GLN A 246 9.15 9.37 -20.13
N ASN A 247 8.45 10.10 -21.01
CA ASN A 247 7.91 11.42 -20.71
C ASN A 247 6.61 11.25 -19.96
N LEU A 248 6.51 11.91 -18.81
CA LEU A 248 5.35 11.78 -17.93
C LEU A 248 4.34 12.88 -18.20
N PRO A 249 3.07 12.71 -17.79
CA PRO A 249 2.04 13.71 -18.00
C PRO A 249 2.48 15.09 -17.49
N SER A 250 2.30 16.10 -18.34
CA SER A 250 2.60 17.48 -17.97
C SER A 250 1.63 17.98 -16.90
N ARG A 251 2.11 18.80 -15.97
CA ARG A 251 1.25 19.55 -15.03
C ARG A 251 1.52 21.04 -15.12
N SER A 252 0.48 21.83 -14.86
CA SER A 252 0.54 23.29 -14.92
C SER A 252 0.79 23.89 -13.53
N PHE A 253 1.60 24.94 -13.49
CA PHE A 253 1.96 25.67 -12.27
C PHE A 253 1.82 27.17 -12.51
N PRO A 254 1.42 27.96 -11.50
CA PRO A 254 1.27 29.41 -11.65
C PRO A 254 2.64 30.10 -11.78
N ALA A 255 2.77 30.99 -12.76
CA ALA A 255 3.91 31.89 -12.87
C ALA A 255 3.68 33.13 -12.00
N THR A 256 4.54 33.36 -11.01
CA THR A 256 4.43 34.51 -10.10
C THR A 256 5.23 35.72 -10.57
N GLY A 257 6.23 35.50 -11.42
CA GLY A 257 7.06 36.54 -11.98
C GLY A 257 6.35 37.34 -13.07
N ARG A 258 6.89 38.52 -13.36
CA ARG A 258 6.52 39.33 -14.52
C ARG A 258 7.76 39.70 -15.30
N THR A 259 7.68 39.64 -16.62
CA THR A 259 8.74 40.16 -17.48
C THR A 259 8.92 41.67 -17.22
N SER A 260 10.17 42.13 -17.19
CA SER A 260 10.48 43.56 -17.12
C SER A 260 10.28 44.18 -18.50
N GLY A 261 9.39 45.15 -18.60
CA GLY A 261 9.03 45.81 -19.87
C GLY A 261 7.56 45.62 -20.17
N GLY A 262 6.79 46.70 -20.00
CA GLY A 262 5.41 46.75 -20.45
C GLY A 262 5.28 46.61 -21.97
N GLN A 263 4.06 46.40 -22.47
CA GLN A 263 3.80 46.36 -23.91
C GLN A 263 3.64 47.79 -24.47
N LYS A 264 3.98 47.96 -25.75
CA LYS A 264 3.78 49.21 -26.50
C LYS A 264 2.43 49.20 -27.20
N ALA A 265 1.69 50.30 -27.12
CA ALA A 265 0.43 50.43 -27.83
C ALA A 265 0.65 50.41 -29.35
N ARG A 266 -0.24 49.74 -30.08
CA ARG A 266 -0.23 49.66 -31.55
C ARG A 266 -1.53 50.23 -32.11
N GLY A 267 -1.45 50.81 -33.30
CA GLY A 267 -2.60 51.38 -33.99
C GLY A 267 -2.39 51.45 -35.50
N THR A 268 -3.46 51.76 -36.23
CA THR A 268 -3.40 51.99 -37.68
C THR A 268 -3.55 53.48 -37.96
N ILE A 269 -2.49 54.09 -38.49
CA ILE A 269 -2.48 55.51 -38.87
C ILE A 269 -2.82 55.67 -40.34
N THR A 270 -3.62 56.67 -40.68
CA THR A 270 -3.83 57.14 -42.05
C THR A 270 -2.98 58.39 -42.26
N VAL A 271 -1.95 58.30 -43.08
CA VAL A 271 -1.05 59.42 -43.37
C VAL A 271 -1.59 60.17 -44.58
N VAL A 272 -1.85 61.46 -44.43
CA VAL A 272 -2.48 62.33 -45.42
C VAL A 272 -1.45 63.30 -45.99
N ASN A 273 -1.40 63.42 -47.31
CA ASN A 273 -0.71 64.49 -48.02
C ASN A 273 -1.73 65.50 -48.54
N ALA A 274 -1.75 66.67 -47.91
CA ALA A 274 -2.50 67.85 -48.31
C ALA A 274 -1.55 68.99 -48.75
N TYR A 275 -0.28 68.69 -49.02
CA TYR A 275 0.75 69.68 -49.34
C TYR A 275 1.00 69.83 -50.84
N SER A 276 1.25 68.73 -51.55
CA SER A 276 1.71 68.79 -52.96
C SER A 276 1.39 67.53 -53.76
N GLY A 277 1.40 67.65 -55.09
CA GLY A 277 1.24 66.53 -56.01
C GLY A 277 2.44 65.60 -56.16
N ALA A 278 3.55 65.87 -55.48
CA ALA A 278 4.66 64.94 -55.38
C ALA A 278 4.40 63.88 -54.31
N SER A 279 4.80 62.63 -54.57
CA SER A 279 4.83 61.60 -53.54
C SER A 279 5.90 61.89 -52.49
N GLN A 280 5.68 61.41 -51.27
CA GLN A 280 6.61 61.58 -50.16
C GLN A 280 6.89 60.22 -49.52
N GLU A 281 8.16 59.81 -49.57
CA GLU A 281 8.63 58.62 -48.86
C GLU A 281 8.82 58.94 -47.38
N LEU A 282 8.35 58.05 -46.51
CA LEU A 282 8.55 58.07 -45.06
C LEU A 282 9.22 56.76 -44.66
N VAL A 283 10.37 56.85 -43.99
CA VAL A 283 11.12 55.67 -43.54
C VAL A 283 10.43 55.00 -42.35
N ALA A 284 10.75 53.72 -42.13
CA ALA A 284 10.39 53.05 -40.88
C ALA A 284 10.90 53.88 -39.68
N THR A 285 10.16 53.85 -38.58
CA THR A 285 10.37 54.61 -37.35
C THR A 285 10.14 56.13 -37.42
N THR A 286 9.59 56.64 -38.52
CA THR A 286 9.12 58.05 -38.63
C THR A 286 8.18 58.38 -37.48
N ARG A 287 8.41 59.54 -36.84
CA ARG A 287 7.68 59.97 -35.64
C ARG A 287 6.40 60.72 -36.01
N PHE A 288 5.31 60.33 -35.38
CA PHE A 288 4.02 61.01 -35.38
C PHE A 288 3.71 61.45 -33.95
N THR A 289 3.61 62.75 -33.73
CA THR A 289 3.35 63.33 -32.40
C THR A 289 1.89 63.73 -32.30
N ALA A 290 1.19 63.11 -31.34
CA ALA A 290 -0.16 63.47 -30.98
C ALA A 290 -0.20 64.80 -30.19
N PRO A 291 -1.37 65.47 -30.10
CA PRO A 291 -1.50 66.75 -29.38
C PRO A 291 -1.13 66.68 -27.90
N ASP A 292 -1.24 65.50 -27.28
CA ASP A 292 -0.84 65.22 -25.89
C ASP A 292 0.66 64.93 -25.73
N GLY A 293 1.46 65.11 -26.80
CA GLY A 293 2.90 64.92 -26.81
C GLY A 293 3.35 63.47 -27.01
N LYS A 294 2.42 62.50 -27.10
CA LYS A 294 2.77 61.09 -27.29
C LYS A 294 3.26 60.82 -28.70
N ILE A 295 4.27 59.99 -28.80
CA ILE A 295 4.92 59.66 -30.06
C ILE A 295 4.56 58.24 -30.48
N TYR A 296 4.08 58.12 -31.72
CA TYR A 296 3.88 56.86 -32.42
C TYR A 296 4.86 56.78 -33.58
N ARG A 297 5.44 55.61 -33.79
CA ARG A 297 6.44 55.36 -34.81
C ARG A 297 5.91 54.43 -35.87
N LEU A 298 6.23 54.75 -37.11
CA LEU A 298 5.88 53.93 -38.25
C LEU A 298 6.60 52.56 -38.18
N ASP A 299 5.88 51.47 -38.38
CA ASP A 299 6.47 50.13 -38.30
C ASP A 299 7.31 49.80 -39.56
N ASN A 300 6.82 50.20 -40.73
CA ASN A 300 7.46 49.95 -42.03
C ASN A 300 7.53 51.23 -42.87
N GLY A 301 8.53 51.38 -43.73
CA GLY A 301 8.58 52.52 -44.66
C GLY A 301 7.39 52.53 -45.61
N ILE A 302 6.85 53.72 -45.90
CA ILE A 302 5.71 53.91 -46.79
C ILE A 302 5.98 55.04 -47.79
N ILE A 303 5.31 54.99 -48.93
CA ILE A 303 5.29 56.09 -49.90
C ILE A 303 3.89 56.70 -49.89
N VAL A 304 3.76 57.92 -49.37
CA VAL A 304 2.51 58.67 -49.37
C VAL A 304 2.29 59.21 -50.78
N PRO A 305 1.18 58.89 -51.46
CA PRO A 305 0.92 59.40 -52.81
C PRO A 305 0.85 60.93 -52.86
N GLY A 306 1.05 61.52 -54.03
CA GLY A 306 0.84 62.95 -54.25
C GLY A 306 -0.63 63.35 -54.15
N ALA A 307 -0.93 64.55 -53.68
CA ALA A 307 -2.27 65.12 -53.68
C ALA A 307 -2.68 65.58 -55.10
N THR A 308 -3.97 65.63 -55.41
CA THR A 308 -4.42 66.19 -56.69
C THR A 308 -4.29 67.70 -56.65
N VAL A 309 -3.56 68.30 -57.60
CA VAL A 309 -3.32 69.74 -57.69
C VAL A 309 -4.05 70.30 -58.91
N GLY A 310 -4.85 71.35 -58.71
CA GLY A 310 -5.55 72.07 -59.77
C GLY A 310 -4.61 72.91 -60.64
N THR A 311 -5.13 73.41 -61.76
CA THR A 311 -4.38 74.28 -62.69
C THR A 311 -3.94 75.61 -62.08
N ASP A 312 -4.48 75.99 -60.91
CA ASP A 312 -4.12 77.16 -60.12
C ASP A 312 -3.00 76.90 -59.08
N GLY A 313 -2.44 75.68 -59.07
CA GLY A 313 -1.39 75.27 -58.13
C GLY A 313 -1.88 74.95 -56.72
N ARG A 314 -3.20 74.95 -56.47
CA ARG A 314 -3.79 74.57 -55.17
C ARG A 314 -4.15 73.09 -55.12
N VAL A 315 -4.02 72.48 -53.95
CA VAL A 315 -4.45 71.09 -53.71
C VAL A 315 -5.97 71.02 -53.71
N THR A 316 -6.55 70.25 -54.64
CA THR A 316 -8.01 70.08 -54.81
C THR A 316 -8.54 68.81 -54.15
N ALA A 317 -7.70 67.78 -53.98
CA ALA A 317 -8.02 66.58 -53.20
C ALA A 317 -6.76 66.03 -52.53
N SER A 318 -6.83 65.75 -51.23
CA SER A 318 -5.73 65.10 -50.50
C SER A 318 -5.66 63.61 -50.83
N SER A 319 -4.44 63.09 -50.83
CA SER A 319 -4.19 61.65 -50.92
C SER A 319 -3.84 61.09 -49.55
N SER A 320 -4.07 59.79 -49.34
CA SER A 320 -3.72 59.15 -48.08
C SER A 320 -3.36 57.69 -48.24
N ILE A 321 -2.66 57.14 -47.24
CA ILE A 321 -2.30 55.73 -47.14
C ILE A 321 -2.41 55.28 -45.68
N LYS A 322 -2.87 54.04 -45.47
CA LYS A 322 -2.91 53.42 -44.13
C LYS A 322 -1.59 52.70 -43.84
N ALA A 323 -1.11 52.82 -42.61
CA ALA A 323 0.10 52.15 -42.14
C ALA A 323 -0.01 51.76 -40.66
N ALA A 324 0.74 50.75 -40.24
CA ALA A 324 0.83 50.36 -38.84
C ALA A 324 1.82 51.25 -38.07
N VAL A 325 1.46 51.61 -36.84
CA VAL A 325 2.32 52.36 -35.94
C VAL A 325 2.38 51.72 -34.56
N THR A 326 3.53 51.84 -33.92
CA THR A 326 3.80 51.40 -32.55
C THR A 326 4.26 52.57 -31.69
N ALA A 327 3.80 52.64 -30.45
CA ALA A 327 4.20 53.66 -29.47
C ALA A 327 5.73 53.70 -29.23
N ASP A 328 6.27 54.89 -28.96
CA ASP A 328 7.70 55.08 -28.67
C ASP A 328 8.12 54.37 -27.37
N GLN A 329 7.26 54.40 -26.35
CA GLN A 329 7.49 53.77 -25.06
C GLN A 329 6.33 52.84 -24.67
N PRO A 330 6.61 51.81 -23.84
CA PRO A 330 5.56 50.98 -23.27
C PRO A 330 4.76 51.75 -22.20
N GLY A 331 3.53 51.30 -21.95
CA GLY A 331 2.68 51.86 -20.89
C GLY A 331 1.24 52.08 -21.33
N GLU A 332 0.34 52.02 -20.36
CA GLU A 332 -1.09 52.29 -20.59
C GLU A 332 -1.35 53.72 -21.06
N GLY A 333 -0.46 54.66 -20.71
CA GLY A 333 -0.52 56.04 -21.15
C GLY A 333 -0.47 56.19 -22.69
N TYR A 334 0.11 55.23 -23.42
CA TYR A 334 0.12 55.26 -24.89
C TYR A 334 -1.12 54.64 -25.54
N ASN A 335 -2.05 54.10 -24.76
CA ASN A 335 -3.37 53.79 -25.25
C ASN A 335 -4.15 55.10 -25.45
N THR A 336 -4.65 55.32 -26.65
CA THR A 336 -5.39 56.55 -27.00
C THR A 336 -6.62 56.20 -27.82
N GLY A 337 -7.66 57.03 -27.70
CA GLY A 337 -8.81 56.98 -28.60
C GLY A 337 -8.49 57.61 -29.96
N PRO A 338 -9.51 57.91 -30.77
CA PRO A 338 -9.32 58.54 -32.08
C PRO A 338 -8.55 59.87 -31.99
N VAL A 339 -7.48 60.02 -32.76
CA VAL A 339 -6.69 61.27 -32.87
C VAL A 339 -6.74 61.76 -34.31
N ALA A 340 -7.39 62.91 -34.52
CA ALA A 340 -7.64 63.47 -35.84
C ALA A 340 -6.41 64.08 -36.51
N HIS A 341 -5.38 64.44 -35.74
CA HIS A 341 -4.21 65.13 -36.27
C HIS A 341 -2.95 64.79 -35.47
N LEU A 342 -2.01 64.10 -36.11
CA LEU A 342 -0.67 63.83 -35.59
C LEU A 342 0.36 64.51 -36.49
N ASN A 343 1.21 65.33 -35.90
CA ASN A 343 2.24 66.06 -36.61
C ASN A 343 3.45 65.18 -36.88
N ILE A 344 4.21 65.48 -37.93
CA ILE A 344 5.49 64.83 -38.24
C ILE A 344 6.63 65.79 -37.85
N PRO A 345 7.28 65.63 -36.67
CA PRO A 345 8.34 66.55 -36.23
C PRO A 345 9.51 66.66 -37.20
N GLY A 346 9.77 65.63 -38.00
CA GLY A 346 10.81 65.64 -39.02
C GLY A 346 10.60 66.69 -40.13
N PHE A 347 9.40 67.26 -40.26
CA PHE A 347 9.12 68.34 -41.20
C PHE A 347 9.09 69.73 -40.55
N GLN A 348 9.39 69.84 -39.26
CA GLN A 348 9.39 71.12 -38.55
C GLN A 348 10.29 72.14 -39.25
N ASN A 349 9.86 73.39 -39.30
CA ASN A 349 10.51 74.50 -40.03
C ASN A 349 10.50 74.37 -41.57
N THR A 350 9.74 73.43 -42.12
CA THR A 350 9.49 73.34 -43.57
C THR A 350 8.02 73.61 -43.89
N PRO A 351 7.69 74.09 -45.11
CA PRO A 351 6.29 74.24 -45.52
C PRO A 351 5.48 72.93 -45.51
N LYS A 352 6.16 71.77 -45.52
CA LYS A 352 5.54 70.43 -45.45
C LYS A 352 4.88 70.15 -44.10
N TYR A 353 5.31 70.83 -43.03
CA TYR A 353 4.85 70.55 -41.66
C TYR A 353 3.32 70.67 -41.50
N ASN A 354 2.71 71.67 -42.15
CA ASN A 354 1.27 71.90 -42.07
C ASN A 354 0.46 71.07 -43.08
N GLY A 355 1.13 70.48 -44.08
CA GLY A 355 0.47 69.78 -45.18
C GLY A 355 0.62 68.26 -45.14
N PHE A 356 1.45 67.70 -44.26
CA PHE A 356 1.53 66.26 -44.00
C PHE A 356 1.19 65.96 -42.55
N TYR A 357 0.17 65.13 -42.34
CA TYR A 357 -0.26 64.75 -41.00
C TYR A 357 -0.79 63.32 -40.97
N GLY A 358 -0.78 62.73 -39.79
CA GLY A 358 -1.36 61.42 -39.53
C GLY A 358 -2.74 61.52 -38.87
N VAL A 359 -3.59 60.52 -39.10
CA VAL A 359 -4.90 60.36 -38.48
C VAL A 359 -4.99 58.95 -37.88
N LEU A 360 -5.12 58.84 -36.57
CA LEU A 360 -5.43 57.58 -35.88
C LEU A 360 -6.93 57.49 -35.67
N ALA A 361 -7.68 56.97 -36.64
CA ALA A 361 -9.14 56.95 -36.58
C ALA A 361 -9.70 56.03 -35.48
N GLU A 362 -9.02 54.93 -35.19
CA GLU A 362 -9.40 53.96 -34.15
C GLU A 362 -8.59 54.13 -32.85
N GLY A 363 -7.59 55.00 -32.86
CA GLY A 363 -6.64 55.17 -31.78
C GLY A 363 -5.52 54.13 -31.76
N ALA A 364 -4.93 53.93 -30.58
CA ALA A 364 -3.91 52.91 -30.33
C ALA A 364 -4.20 52.17 -29.02
N SER A 365 -3.97 50.86 -28.99
CA SER A 365 -4.29 49.99 -27.85
C SER A 365 -3.23 48.92 -27.63
N GLY A 366 -3.30 48.21 -26.49
CA GLY A 366 -2.38 47.13 -26.13
C GLY A 366 -1.09 47.57 -25.41
N GLY A 367 -0.97 48.86 -25.06
CA GLY A 367 0.09 49.35 -24.19
C GLY A 367 -0.17 48.96 -22.73
N THR A 368 0.82 48.37 -22.06
CA THR A 368 0.77 48.04 -20.62
C THR A 368 2.03 48.52 -19.95
N SER A 369 1.98 48.82 -18.65
CA SER A 369 3.18 49.22 -17.89
C SER A 369 3.90 48.03 -17.25
N THR A 370 3.23 46.88 -17.13
CA THR A 370 3.74 45.63 -16.59
C THR A 370 3.90 44.59 -17.70
N GLY A 371 5.01 43.83 -17.68
CA GLY A 371 5.20 42.71 -18.61
C GLY A 371 4.33 41.51 -18.26
N GLY A 372 4.19 40.58 -19.22
CA GLY A 372 3.41 39.36 -19.05
C GLY A 372 3.97 38.43 -17.96
N PRO A 373 3.13 37.53 -17.42
CA PRO A 373 3.55 36.55 -16.42
C PRO A 373 4.69 35.68 -16.94
N THR A 374 5.68 35.40 -16.09
CA THR A 374 6.84 34.56 -16.41
C THR A 374 7.26 33.73 -15.20
N PRO A 375 7.62 32.46 -15.36
CA PRO A 375 8.00 31.62 -14.24
C PRO A 375 9.30 32.14 -13.62
N THR A 376 9.31 32.32 -12.30
CA THR A 376 10.54 32.60 -11.56
C THR A 376 11.35 31.32 -11.35
N ALA A 377 12.61 31.46 -10.96
CA ALA A 377 13.43 30.31 -10.55
C ALA A 377 12.79 29.53 -9.39
N ASP A 378 12.14 30.23 -8.46
CA ASP A 378 11.43 29.64 -7.33
C ASP A 378 10.17 28.89 -7.76
N ASP A 379 9.40 29.42 -8.71
CA ASP A 379 8.23 28.73 -9.27
C ASP A 379 8.66 27.41 -9.91
N ILE A 380 9.74 27.44 -10.69
CA ILE A 380 10.31 26.25 -11.35
C ILE A 380 10.82 25.24 -10.31
N ALA A 381 11.52 25.70 -9.26
CA ALA A 381 12.03 24.82 -8.21
C ALA A 381 10.90 24.13 -7.44
N LYS A 382 9.85 24.88 -7.07
CA LYS A 382 8.65 24.34 -6.42
C LYS A 382 7.94 23.33 -7.31
N ALA A 383 7.75 23.66 -8.59
CA ALA A 383 7.12 22.76 -9.56
C ALA A 383 7.90 21.44 -9.70
N LYS A 384 9.23 21.50 -9.81
CA LYS A 384 10.11 20.31 -9.85
C LYS A 384 9.99 19.46 -8.59
N SER A 385 10.01 20.07 -7.41
CA SER A 385 9.90 19.35 -6.13
C SER A 385 8.55 18.67 -5.96
N GLN A 386 7.45 19.37 -6.24
CA GLN A 386 6.09 18.82 -6.15
C GLN A 386 5.89 17.67 -7.13
N MET A 387 6.40 17.84 -8.35
CA MET A 387 6.34 16.82 -9.38
C MET A 387 7.14 15.57 -8.99
N SER A 388 8.38 15.72 -8.50
CA SER A 388 9.23 14.59 -8.13
C SER A 388 8.60 13.70 -7.05
N SER A 389 8.00 14.32 -6.02
CA SER A 389 7.30 13.59 -4.95
C SER A 389 6.07 12.83 -5.46
N ALA A 390 5.21 13.51 -6.23
CA ALA A 390 3.97 12.91 -6.73
C ALA A 390 4.22 11.77 -7.74
N LEU A 391 5.26 11.90 -8.57
CA LEU A 391 5.60 10.88 -9.55
C LEU A 391 6.18 9.64 -8.87
N ASN A 392 7.07 9.78 -7.89
CA ASN A 392 7.69 8.62 -7.24
C ASN A 392 6.64 7.65 -6.69
N SER A 393 5.66 8.13 -5.92
CA SER A 393 4.61 7.27 -5.36
C SER A 393 3.72 6.64 -6.42
N ALA A 394 3.25 7.43 -7.40
CA ALA A 394 2.36 6.93 -8.45
C ALA A 394 3.06 5.89 -9.35
N PHE A 395 4.33 6.10 -9.67
CA PHE A 395 5.11 5.15 -10.48
C PHE A 395 5.42 3.87 -9.75
N GLN A 396 5.80 3.93 -8.48
CA GLN A 396 6.06 2.73 -7.69
C GLN A 396 4.81 1.83 -7.63
N MET A 397 3.64 2.40 -7.35
CA MET A 397 2.39 1.64 -7.32
C MET A 397 2.05 1.00 -8.66
N ASN A 398 2.09 1.77 -9.75
CA ASN A 398 1.75 1.26 -11.08
C ASN A 398 2.74 0.20 -11.58
N PHE A 399 4.03 0.36 -11.28
CA PHE A 399 5.05 -0.61 -11.65
C PHE A 399 4.86 -1.93 -10.90
N LEU A 400 4.73 -1.87 -9.57
CA LEU A 400 4.54 -3.07 -8.74
C LEU A 400 3.25 -3.83 -9.08
N ALA A 401 2.18 -3.13 -9.52
CA ALA A 401 0.96 -3.78 -9.99
C ALA A 401 1.13 -4.56 -11.30
N GLY A 402 2.16 -4.26 -12.10
CA GLY A 402 2.48 -4.96 -13.34
C GLY A 402 3.48 -6.09 -13.18
N VAL A 403 4.08 -6.27 -12.00
CA VAL A 403 5.07 -7.32 -11.74
C VAL A 403 4.36 -8.69 -11.69
N PRO A 404 4.82 -9.69 -12.47
CA PRO A 404 4.31 -11.06 -12.41
C PRO A 404 4.41 -11.66 -10.99
N SER A 405 3.48 -12.53 -10.62
CA SER A 405 3.43 -13.10 -9.26
C SER A 405 4.62 -14.01 -8.91
N ASP A 406 5.35 -14.51 -9.91
CA ASP A 406 6.56 -15.32 -9.74
C ASP A 406 7.82 -14.47 -9.52
N LEU A 407 7.73 -13.16 -9.71
CA LEU A 407 8.82 -12.20 -9.54
C LEU A 407 8.58 -11.30 -8.34
N LYS A 408 9.68 -10.92 -7.68
CA LYS A 408 9.69 -10.06 -6.52
C LYS A 408 10.56 -8.84 -6.78
N VAL A 409 10.02 -7.68 -6.44
CA VAL A 409 10.72 -6.40 -6.49
C VAL A 409 10.73 -5.82 -5.09
N LEU A 410 11.92 -5.53 -4.57
CA LEU A 410 12.05 -4.84 -3.28
C LEU A 410 11.85 -3.33 -3.51
N PRO A 411 11.13 -2.61 -2.63
CA PRO A 411 10.84 -1.18 -2.83
C PRO A 411 12.09 -0.33 -3.07
N GLU A 412 13.19 -0.63 -2.38
CA GLU A 412 14.47 0.06 -2.51
C GLU A 412 15.27 -0.35 -3.75
N ALA A 413 14.90 -1.47 -4.40
CA ALA A 413 15.46 -1.88 -5.70
C ALA A 413 14.88 -1.07 -6.85
N LEU A 414 13.79 -0.34 -6.60
CA LEU A 414 13.05 0.45 -7.58
C LEU A 414 13.45 1.93 -7.47
N VAL A 415 14.30 2.38 -8.38
CA VAL A 415 14.82 3.75 -8.41
C VAL A 415 14.20 4.53 -9.55
N PHE A 416 13.47 5.57 -9.18
CA PHE A 416 12.94 6.57 -10.11
C PHE A 416 13.87 7.78 -10.16
N SER A 417 14.26 8.19 -11.36
CA SER A 417 15.09 9.38 -11.56
C SER A 417 14.53 10.25 -12.67
N THR A 418 14.48 11.57 -12.44
CA THR A 418 14.11 12.52 -13.49
C THR A 418 15.36 13.07 -14.16
N THR A 419 15.51 12.81 -15.45
CA THR A 419 16.67 13.22 -16.24
C THR A 419 16.59 14.71 -16.58
N THR A 420 15.43 15.18 -17.05
CA THR A 420 15.23 16.59 -17.43
C THR A 420 13.80 17.05 -17.16
N PHE A 421 13.63 18.36 -17.03
CA PHE A 421 12.33 19.01 -17.01
C PHE A 421 12.23 19.96 -18.19
N SER A 422 11.23 19.75 -19.04
CA SER A 422 10.87 20.68 -20.09
C SER A 422 9.85 21.68 -19.54
N ILE A 423 10.08 22.97 -19.78
CA ILE A 423 9.22 24.07 -19.32
C ILE A 423 8.53 24.65 -20.57
N GLY A 424 7.21 24.54 -20.60
CA GLY A 424 6.37 25.11 -21.65
C GLY A 424 6.17 26.62 -21.48
N PRO A 425 5.62 27.29 -22.51
CA PRO A 425 5.26 28.71 -22.43
C PRO A 425 4.18 28.96 -21.37
N VAL A 426 4.07 30.22 -20.94
CA VAL A 426 2.99 30.65 -20.05
C VAL A 426 1.70 30.82 -20.86
N ASP A 427 0.62 30.18 -20.43
CA ASP A 427 -0.69 30.27 -21.04
C ASP A 427 -1.41 31.60 -20.71
N ALA A 428 -2.60 31.79 -21.29
CA ALA A 428 -3.41 32.99 -21.06
C ALA A 428 -3.87 33.15 -19.60
N GLN A 429 -3.83 32.08 -18.81
CA GLN A 429 -4.18 32.01 -17.40
C GLN A 429 -2.98 32.28 -16.49
N GLY A 430 -1.79 32.54 -17.06
CA GLY A 430 -0.58 32.79 -16.29
C GLY A 430 0.05 31.51 -15.72
N GLN A 431 -0.25 30.34 -16.29
CA GLN A 431 0.34 29.07 -15.87
C GLN A 431 1.35 28.55 -16.89
N PHE A 432 2.38 27.87 -16.42
CA PHE A 432 3.35 27.20 -17.28
C PHE A 432 3.29 25.69 -17.07
N ALA A 433 3.44 24.95 -18.17
CA ALA A 433 3.45 23.50 -18.18
C ALA A 433 4.86 22.97 -17.86
N VAL A 434 4.97 21.99 -16.97
CA VAL A 434 6.23 21.28 -16.69
C VAL A 434 6.06 19.82 -17.05
N THR A 435 6.88 19.35 -17.98
CA THR A 435 6.93 17.96 -18.44
C THR A 435 8.25 17.32 -18.02
N PRO A 436 8.23 16.31 -17.13
CA PRO A 436 9.45 15.60 -16.74
C PRO A 436 9.73 14.42 -17.69
N ALA A 437 10.99 14.32 -18.12
CA ALA A 437 11.54 13.13 -18.75
C ALA A 437 12.23 12.30 -17.67
N SER A 438 11.75 11.08 -17.42
CA SER A 438 12.22 10.25 -16.31
C SER A 438 12.61 8.85 -16.77
N ILE A 439 13.53 8.27 -16.02
CA ILE A 439 14.01 6.90 -16.17
C ILE A 439 13.69 6.14 -14.90
N LEU A 440 12.97 5.03 -15.06
CA LEU A 440 12.73 4.05 -14.03
C LEU A 440 13.75 2.92 -14.19
N ARG A 441 14.40 2.54 -13.09
CA ARG A 441 15.22 1.34 -13.02
C ARG A 441 14.78 0.46 -11.87
N ALA A 442 14.71 -0.84 -12.11
CA ALA A 442 14.32 -1.82 -11.12
C ALA A 442 15.17 -3.08 -11.25
N PHE A 443 15.40 -3.76 -10.12
CA PHE A 443 15.78 -5.17 -10.13
C PHE A 443 14.62 -6.02 -9.63
N GLU A 444 14.41 -7.14 -10.30
CA GLU A 444 13.46 -8.17 -9.91
C GLU A 444 14.17 -9.53 -9.85
N PHE A 445 13.69 -10.42 -9.00
CA PHE A 445 14.22 -11.78 -8.84
C PHE A 445 13.10 -12.75 -8.46
N ARG A 446 13.33 -14.05 -8.63
CA ARG A 446 12.37 -15.07 -8.19
C ARG A 446 12.61 -15.40 -6.73
N GLU A 447 11.57 -15.32 -5.91
CA GLU A 447 11.67 -15.70 -4.49
C GLU A 447 12.01 -17.19 -4.32
N THR A 448 11.63 -18.03 -5.29
CA THR A 448 12.01 -19.45 -5.37
C THR A 448 13.51 -19.66 -5.40
N ASP A 449 14.27 -18.79 -6.06
CA ASP A 449 15.73 -18.92 -6.19
C ASP A 449 16.42 -18.58 -4.85
N VAL A 450 15.84 -17.65 -4.08
CA VAL A 450 16.28 -17.36 -2.71
C VAL A 450 15.96 -18.53 -1.79
N ILE A 451 14.76 -19.12 -1.90
CA ILE A 451 14.38 -20.31 -1.12
C ILE A 451 15.30 -21.49 -1.46
N GLU A 452 15.62 -21.71 -2.72
CA GLU A 452 16.57 -22.74 -3.16
C GLU A 452 17.96 -22.52 -2.54
N LEU A 453 18.47 -21.29 -2.58
CA LEU A 453 19.73 -20.92 -1.93
C LEU A 453 19.72 -21.22 -0.43
N LEU A 454 18.62 -20.87 0.26
CA LEU A 454 18.46 -21.10 1.69
C LEU A 454 18.37 -22.59 2.03
N ASN A 455 17.62 -23.36 1.23
CA ASN A 455 17.54 -24.82 1.38
C ASN A 455 18.91 -25.47 1.26
N ILE A 456 19.70 -25.11 0.23
CA ILE A 456 21.07 -25.65 0.07
C ILE A 456 21.95 -25.30 1.28
N LYS A 457 21.80 -24.10 1.85
CA LYS A 457 22.53 -23.69 3.07
C LYS A 457 22.06 -24.41 4.33
N ALA A 458 20.76 -24.64 4.48
CA ALA A 458 20.17 -25.30 5.65
C ALA A 458 20.47 -26.80 5.69
N GLN A 459 20.42 -27.46 4.53
CA GLN A 459 20.72 -28.88 4.37
C GLN A 459 22.16 -29.21 4.78
N ALA A 460 23.11 -28.29 4.59
CA ALA A 460 24.53 -28.49 4.91
C ALA A 460 25.12 -29.82 4.36
N GLY A 461 24.57 -30.33 3.26
CA GLY A 461 24.95 -31.61 2.64
C GLY A 461 24.02 -32.79 2.91
N ASP A 462 22.97 -32.62 3.73
CA ASP A 462 21.90 -33.59 3.97
C ASP A 462 20.68 -33.26 3.11
N ASP A 463 20.53 -33.95 1.96
CA ASP A 463 19.44 -33.73 1.00
C ASP A 463 18.09 -34.32 1.44
N THR A 464 18.06 -34.98 2.60
CA THR A 464 16.85 -35.58 3.18
C THR A 464 15.99 -34.58 3.96
N LYS A 465 16.43 -33.33 4.09
CA LYS A 465 15.74 -32.28 4.85
C LYS A 465 15.37 -31.08 3.98
N GLU A 466 14.33 -30.37 4.35
CA GLU A 466 13.87 -29.15 3.68
C GLU A 466 13.36 -28.12 4.68
N LEU A 467 13.41 -26.85 4.32
CA LEU A 467 12.86 -25.78 5.14
C LEU A 467 11.34 -25.70 4.99
N GLN A 468 10.64 -25.64 6.12
CA GLN A 468 9.21 -25.41 6.22
C GLN A 468 8.93 -24.14 7.04
N ASP A 469 7.70 -23.64 6.96
CA ASP A 469 7.21 -22.45 7.68
C ASP A 469 8.11 -21.22 7.56
N LEU A 470 8.63 -21.00 6.34
CA LEU A 470 9.58 -19.94 6.05
C LEU A 470 8.96 -18.54 6.20
N LYS A 471 9.52 -17.77 7.13
CA LYS A 471 9.30 -16.33 7.21
C LYS A 471 10.57 -15.61 6.77
N ILE A 472 10.50 -14.96 5.60
CA ILE A 472 11.62 -14.28 4.96
C ILE A 472 11.44 -12.76 5.07
N THR A 473 12.45 -12.08 5.60
CA THR A 473 12.53 -10.62 5.64
C THR A 473 13.75 -10.16 4.86
N TYR A 474 13.59 -9.08 4.09
CA TYR A 474 14.65 -8.50 3.28
C TYR A 474 15.04 -7.13 3.88
N ALA A 475 16.33 -6.90 4.04
CA ALA A 475 16.87 -5.67 4.60
C ALA A 475 18.12 -5.21 3.84
N ASN A 476 18.57 -3.97 4.10
CA ASN A 476 19.82 -3.41 3.56
C ASN A 476 19.96 -3.55 2.03
N VAL A 477 18.87 -3.33 1.31
CA VAL A 477 18.81 -3.45 -0.15
C VAL A 477 19.66 -2.35 -0.79
N ARG A 478 20.60 -2.74 -1.65
CA ARG A 478 21.54 -1.85 -2.32
C ARG A 478 21.66 -2.23 -3.80
N PRO A 479 20.91 -1.57 -4.69
CA PRO A 479 21.05 -1.76 -6.13
C PRO A 479 22.30 -1.07 -6.68
N ASP A 480 23.03 -1.75 -7.57
CA ASP A 480 24.13 -1.21 -8.38
C ASP A 480 23.80 -1.44 -9.87
N PHE A 481 23.14 -0.46 -10.47
CA PHE A 481 22.74 -0.50 -11.88
C PHE A 481 23.93 -0.51 -12.84
N ALA A 482 25.10 0.01 -12.43
CA ALA A 482 26.30 0.00 -13.27
C ALA A 482 26.88 -1.42 -13.38
N LYS A 483 26.90 -2.16 -12.25
CA LYS A 483 27.32 -3.56 -12.21
C LYS A 483 26.21 -4.56 -12.58
N LYS A 484 24.98 -4.09 -12.77
CA LYS A 484 23.79 -4.93 -13.03
C LYS A 484 23.57 -5.98 -11.94
N GLN A 485 23.76 -5.56 -10.69
CA GLN A 485 23.67 -6.40 -9.50
C GLN A 485 22.98 -5.64 -8.38
N MET A 486 22.35 -6.36 -7.47
CA MET A 486 21.78 -5.83 -6.24
C MET A 486 22.20 -6.72 -5.08
N THR A 487 22.61 -6.11 -3.97
CA THR A 487 22.89 -6.84 -2.73
C THR A 487 21.81 -6.55 -1.70
N PHE A 488 21.36 -7.56 -0.98
CA PHE A 488 20.42 -7.40 0.13
C PHE A 488 20.73 -8.42 1.23
N THR A 489 20.34 -8.09 2.46
CA THR A 489 20.37 -9.02 3.59
C THR A 489 19.06 -9.80 3.61
N VAL A 490 19.19 -11.12 3.72
CA VAL A 490 18.07 -12.03 3.92
C VAL A 490 18.09 -12.48 5.37
N GLU A 491 16.99 -12.26 6.07
CA GLU A 491 16.75 -12.73 7.43
C GLU A 491 15.60 -13.73 7.40
N VAL A 492 15.87 -14.96 7.82
CA VAL A 492 14.93 -16.07 7.74
C VAL A 492 14.77 -16.71 9.09
N SER A 493 13.52 -17.02 9.43
CA SER A 493 13.15 -17.96 10.48
C SER A 493 12.24 -19.02 9.90
N GLY A 494 12.49 -20.28 10.19
CA GLY A 494 11.63 -21.40 9.82
C GLY A 494 12.01 -22.65 10.60
N SER A 495 11.51 -23.80 10.17
CA SER A 495 11.82 -25.11 10.72
C SER A 495 12.49 -25.98 9.66
N LEU A 496 13.47 -26.78 10.07
CA LEU A 496 14.08 -27.80 9.21
C LEU A 496 13.39 -29.13 9.52
N ALA A 497 12.68 -29.67 8.53
CA ALA A 497 11.95 -30.92 8.61
C ALA A 497 12.46 -31.92 7.56
N PRO A 498 12.22 -33.23 7.72
CA PRO A 498 12.49 -34.20 6.67
C PRO A 498 11.66 -33.90 5.43
N LYS A 499 12.28 -34.08 4.26
CA LYS A 499 11.60 -34.02 2.98
C LYS A 499 10.59 -35.15 2.90
N PHE A 500 9.31 -34.79 2.81
CA PHE A 500 8.23 -35.78 2.86
C PHE A 500 7.19 -35.49 1.79
N ASP A 501 7.03 -36.42 0.85
CA ASP A 501 5.97 -36.38 -0.16
C ASP A 501 4.75 -37.16 0.34
N ALA A 502 3.76 -36.41 0.80
CA ALA A 502 2.48 -36.95 1.29
C ALA A 502 1.74 -37.77 0.22
N THR A 503 1.87 -37.41 -1.06
CA THR A 503 1.17 -38.07 -2.17
C THR A 503 1.80 -39.42 -2.49
N SER A 504 3.13 -39.49 -2.53
CA SER A 504 3.83 -40.76 -2.73
C SER A 504 3.61 -41.68 -1.53
N PHE A 505 3.69 -41.14 -0.31
CA PHE A 505 3.45 -41.92 0.91
C PHE A 505 2.03 -42.49 0.97
N ALA A 506 1.01 -41.71 0.60
CA ALA A 506 -0.38 -42.17 0.51
C ALA A 506 -0.54 -43.35 -0.46
N ALA A 507 0.17 -43.33 -1.60
CA ALA A 507 0.18 -44.43 -2.55
C ALA A 507 0.87 -45.68 -1.98
N ASP A 508 1.97 -45.50 -1.24
CA ASP A 508 2.73 -46.61 -0.64
C ASP A 508 1.98 -47.33 0.48
N ILE A 509 1.06 -46.64 1.18
CA ILE A 509 0.24 -47.24 2.25
C ILE A 509 -1.15 -47.68 1.77
N ALA A 510 -1.51 -47.44 0.50
CA ALA A 510 -2.80 -47.82 -0.04
C ALA A 510 -3.02 -49.34 0.02
N GLY A 511 -4.18 -49.74 0.52
CA GLY A 511 -4.54 -51.15 0.66
C GLY A 511 -3.82 -51.93 1.77
N LYS A 512 -2.85 -51.33 2.48
CA LYS A 512 -2.17 -51.95 3.62
C LYS A 512 -3.10 -52.06 4.83
N SER A 513 -2.79 -53.01 5.72
CA SER A 513 -3.46 -53.09 7.02
C SER A 513 -3.11 -51.89 7.91
N GLN A 514 -3.90 -51.65 8.96
CA GLN A 514 -3.63 -50.57 9.90
C GLN A 514 -2.24 -50.70 10.57
N ASP A 515 -1.81 -51.93 10.86
CA ASP A 515 -0.52 -52.19 11.51
C ASP A 515 0.65 -52.03 10.55
N GLU A 516 0.51 -52.47 9.30
CA GLU A 516 1.51 -52.23 8.26
C GLU A 516 1.68 -50.73 7.95
N ALA A 517 0.58 -49.97 7.94
CA ALA A 517 0.64 -48.52 7.79
C ALA A 517 1.35 -47.86 8.98
N ARG A 518 1.08 -48.29 10.22
CA ARG A 518 1.82 -47.81 11.40
C ARG A 518 3.31 -48.12 11.32
N GLN A 519 3.68 -49.34 10.89
CA GLN A 519 5.08 -49.71 10.71
C GLN A 519 5.77 -48.84 9.65
N ALA A 520 5.09 -48.52 8.54
CA ALA A 520 5.63 -47.61 7.54
C ALA A 520 5.87 -46.19 8.08
N ILE A 521 5.01 -45.71 8.97
CA ILE A 521 5.16 -44.39 9.61
C ILE A 521 6.33 -44.38 10.61
N LEU A 522 6.49 -45.44 11.41
CA LEU A 522 7.54 -45.52 12.45
C LEU A 522 8.97 -45.51 11.90
N VAL A 523 9.15 -45.80 10.61
CA VAL A 523 10.47 -45.78 9.93
C VAL A 523 10.79 -44.37 9.39
N LEU A 524 9.85 -43.44 9.43
CA LEU A 524 10.10 -42.07 8.97
C LEU A 524 11.12 -41.37 9.89
N PRO A 525 12.12 -40.68 9.32
CA PRO A 525 13.11 -39.93 10.10
C PRO A 525 12.44 -38.77 10.84
N ASP A 526 13.00 -38.42 12.00
CA ASP A 526 12.56 -37.29 12.85
C ASP A 526 11.05 -37.25 13.15
N LEU A 527 10.38 -38.40 13.21
CA LEU A 527 8.98 -38.49 13.61
C LEU A 527 8.79 -38.04 15.07
N ALA A 528 7.87 -37.11 15.31
CA ALA A 528 7.47 -36.66 16.64
C ALA A 528 6.21 -37.40 17.11
N ASP A 529 5.15 -37.38 16.29
CA ASP A 529 3.87 -38.04 16.56
C ASP A 529 3.19 -38.47 15.26
N ALA A 530 2.32 -39.48 15.32
CA ALA A 530 1.49 -39.84 14.20
C ALA A 530 0.18 -40.52 14.60
N LYS A 531 -0.88 -40.19 13.86
CA LYS A 531 -2.22 -40.73 14.09
C LYS A 531 -2.84 -41.24 12.79
N VAL A 532 -3.17 -42.53 12.80
CA VAL A 532 -3.92 -43.17 11.71
C VAL A 532 -5.38 -43.33 12.12
N SER A 533 -6.28 -42.68 11.39
CA SER A 533 -7.72 -42.73 11.60
C SER A 533 -8.42 -43.31 10.38
N LEU A 534 -9.34 -44.25 10.60
CA LEU A 534 -10.11 -44.91 9.55
C LEU A 534 -11.59 -44.60 9.73
N TRP A 535 -12.28 -44.28 8.64
CA TRP A 535 -13.72 -44.11 8.64
C TRP A 535 -14.38 -44.92 7.52
N PRO A 536 -15.38 -45.76 7.83
CA PRO A 536 -15.90 -46.07 9.17
C PRO A 536 -14.91 -46.84 10.06
N ALA A 537 -15.05 -46.74 11.39
CA ALA A 537 -14.06 -47.25 12.37
C ALA A 537 -13.89 -48.79 12.38
N TRP A 538 -14.77 -49.54 11.72
CA TRP A 538 -14.71 -51.00 11.61
C TRP A 538 -13.86 -51.48 10.42
N LEU A 539 -13.28 -50.58 9.64
CA LEU A 539 -12.34 -50.92 8.56
C LEU A 539 -11.06 -51.54 9.14
N TRP A 540 -10.67 -52.70 8.61
CA TRP A 540 -9.45 -53.41 9.02
C TRP A 540 -8.19 -52.98 8.25
N GLY A 541 -8.34 -52.19 7.19
CA GLY A 541 -7.24 -51.74 6.35
C GLY A 541 -7.57 -50.45 5.61
N LEU A 542 -6.54 -49.84 5.02
CA LEU A 542 -6.66 -48.59 4.29
C LEU A 542 -7.38 -48.82 2.94
N PRO A 543 -8.08 -47.80 2.41
CA PRO A 543 -8.65 -47.87 1.07
C PRO A 543 -7.59 -48.21 0.02
N GLN A 544 -7.98 -48.99 -1.00
CA GLN A 544 -7.11 -49.32 -2.14
C GLN A 544 -6.84 -48.10 -3.05
N ASN A 545 -7.74 -47.13 -3.05
CA ASN A 545 -7.58 -45.90 -3.82
C ASN A 545 -6.89 -44.84 -2.94
N SER A 546 -5.67 -44.44 -3.33
CA SER A 546 -4.86 -43.46 -2.60
C SER A 546 -5.52 -42.09 -2.48
N SER A 547 -6.44 -41.71 -3.40
CA SER A 547 -7.18 -40.46 -3.28
C SER A 547 -8.19 -40.42 -2.13
N LYS A 548 -8.47 -41.57 -1.50
CA LYS A 548 -9.28 -41.66 -0.27
C LYS A 548 -8.43 -41.68 1.00
N ILE A 549 -7.11 -41.50 0.87
CA ILE A 549 -6.15 -41.42 1.97
C ILE A 549 -5.66 -39.98 2.01
N GLU A 550 -6.03 -39.28 3.07
CA GLU A 550 -5.60 -37.91 3.33
C GLU A 550 -4.40 -37.95 4.27
N VAL A 551 -3.25 -37.45 3.82
CA VAL A 551 -2.03 -37.39 4.62
C VAL A 551 -1.77 -35.93 4.97
N ASN A 552 -1.94 -35.60 6.25
CA ASN A 552 -1.72 -34.26 6.76
C ASN A 552 -0.38 -34.22 7.49
N VAL A 553 0.52 -33.39 7.00
CA VAL A 553 1.82 -33.14 7.64
C VAL A 553 1.69 -31.88 8.47
N ARG A 554 2.16 -31.93 9.72
CA ARG A 554 2.09 -30.83 10.68
C ARG A 554 3.45 -30.55 11.28
#